data_AF-A0A9X1YLP8-F1
#
_entry.id   AF-A0A9X1YLP8-F1
#
_cell.length_a   1.000
_cell.length_b   1.000
_cell.length_c   1.000
_cell.angle_alpha   90.00
_cell.angle_beta   90.00
_cell.angle_gamma   90.00
#
_symmetry.space_group_name_H-M   'P 1'
#
loop_
_entity.id
_entity.type
_entity.pdbx_description
1 polymer ?
#
loop_
_entity_poly.entity_id
_entity_poly.type
_entity_poly.pdbx_seq_one_letter_code
_entity_poly.pdbx_strand_id
1 'polypeptide(L)' 'VSKRVQYRRKPRQRAPLPAAPRLLLMPGLMNADGEPRAAVAMPGCPIPTLYPTVAAALAALRTLEAAR' A
#
# COMPACT_ATOMS: atom_id res chain seq x y z
N VAL A 1 -26.19 8.35 34.70
CA VAL A 1 -26.64 7.80 33.39
C VAL A 1 -25.56 8.05 32.36
N SER A 2 -24.65 7.08 32.13
CA SER A 2 -23.49 7.25 31.25
C SER A 2 -23.78 6.72 29.85
N LYS A 3 -23.85 7.60 28.86
CA LYS A 3 -24.04 7.24 27.44
C LYS A 3 -22.71 6.71 26.87
N ARG A 4 -22.64 5.42 26.54
CA ARG A 4 -21.53 4.85 25.75
C ARG A 4 -21.70 5.28 24.29
N VAL A 5 -20.85 6.19 23.83
CA VAL A 5 -20.74 6.54 22.40
C VAL A 5 -20.03 5.38 21.71
N GLN A 6 -20.78 4.52 21.05
CA GLN A 6 -20.23 3.50 20.16
C GLN A 6 -19.83 4.16 18.85
N TYR A 7 -18.54 4.42 18.66
CA TYR A 7 -18.01 4.80 17.35
C TYR A 7 -18.12 3.60 16.41
N ARG A 8 -19.18 3.56 15.59
CA ARG A 8 -19.34 2.60 14.49
C ARG A 8 -18.21 2.88 13.48
N ARG A 9 -17.09 2.15 13.59
CA ARG A 9 -16.00 2.22 12.60
C ARG A 9 -16.61 1.92 11.22
N LYS A 10 -16.66 2.93 10.34
CA LYS A 10 -17.07 2.70 8.95
C LYS A 10 -16.10 1.67 8.35
N PRO A 11 -16.60 0.65 7.63
CA PRO A 11 -15.72 -0.27 6.93
C PRO A 11 -14.86 0.59 5.99
N ARG A 12 -13.54 0.53 6.14
CA ARG A 12 -12.61 1.12 5.17
C ARG A 12 -12.97 0.48 3.83
N GLN A 13 -13.51 1.27 2.91
CA GLN A 13 -13.75 0.84 1.55
C GLN A 13 -12.43 0.25 1.04
N ARG A 14 -12.41 -1.06 0.80
CA ARG A 14 -11.26 -1.70 0.16
C ARG A 14 -11.17 -1.06 -1.21
N ALA A 15 -10.07 -0.35 -1.47
CA ALA A 15 -9.79 0.14 -2.80
C ALA A 15 -9.87 -1.04 -3.77
N PRO A 16 -10.46 -0.87 -4.96
CA PRO A 16 -10.53 -1.94 -5.95
C PRO A 16 -9.14 -2.52 -6.17
N LEU A 17 -9.02 -3.84 -6.16
CA LEU A 17 -7.76 -4.52 -6.43
C LEU A 17 -7.24 -4.07 -7.80
N PRO A 18 -5.95 -3.70 -7.90
CA PRO A 18 -5.44 -3.16 -9.15
C PRO A 18 -5.38 -4.27 -10.21
N ALA A 19 -5.78 -3.97 -11.44
CA ALA A 19 -5.75 -4.92 -12.56
C ALA A 19 -4.32 -5.17 -13.10
N ALA A 20 -3.36 -4.32 -12.70
CA ALA A 20 -1.95 -4.43 -13.04
C ALA A 20 -1.11 -4.07 -11.78
N PRO A 21 0.15 -4.51 -11.70
CA PRO A 21 1.05 -4.07 -10.65
C PRO A 21 1.10 -2.54 -10.57
N ARG A 22 0.96 -1.96 -9.37
CA ARG A 22 0.99 -0.50 -9.17
C ARG A 22 1.90 -0.11 -8.02
N LEU A 23 2.69 0.93 -8.24
CA LEU A 23 3.45 1.58 -7.18
C LEU A 23 2.53 2.47 -6.34
N LEU A 24 2.60 2.31 -5.03
CA LEU A 24 1.91 3.12 -4.04
C LEU A 24 2.94 3.82 -3.15
N LEU A 25 2.73 5.11 -2.90
CA LEU A 25 3.46 5.83 -1.85
C LEU A 25 2.63 5.84 -0.58
N MET A 26 3.23 5.43 0.54
CA MET A 26 2.55 5.31 1.82
C MET A 26 3.01 6.42 2.78
N PRO A 27 2.37 7.61 2.76
CA PRO A 27 2.79 8.76 3.57
C PRO A 27 2.67 8.52 5.09
N GLY A 28 1.90 7.52 5.52
CA GLY A 28 1.83 7.11 6.94
C GLY A 28 2.98 6.20 7.39
N LEU A 29 3.89 5.82 6.49
CA LEU A 29 5.01 4.92 6.74
C LEU A 29 6.28 5.60 6.23
N MET A 30 6.93 6.40 7.06
CA MET A 30 8.19 7.04 6.69
C MET A 30 9.37 6.05 6.85
N ASN A 31 10.41 6.24 6.05
CA ASN A 31 11.71 5.61 6.25
C ASN A 31 12.55 6.40 7.28
N ALA A 32 13.80 5.97 7.51
CA ALA A 32 14.70 6.63 8.45
C ALA A 32 15.09 8.05 8.02
N ASP A 33 15.06 8.32 6.72
CA ASP A 33 15.37 9.61 6.09
C ASP A 33 14.17 10.57 6.07
N GLY A 34 13.00 10.14 6.55
CA GLY A 34 11.76 10.94 6.57
C GLY A 34 10.97 10.93 5.27
N GLU A 35 11.36 10.10 4.29
CA GLU A 35 10.63 9.92 3.02
C GLU A 35 9.53 8.86 3.14
N PRO A 36 8.43 8.98 2.36
CA PRO A 36 7.38 7.98 2.35
C PRO A 36 7.89 6.63 1.79
N ARG A 37 7.55 5.53 2.47
CA ARG A 37 7.84 4.19 1.97
C ARG A 37 7.01 3.90 0.73
N ALA A 38 7.66 3.21 -0.20
CA ALA A 38 7.02 2.68 -1.39
C ALA A 38 6.46 1.28 -1.13
N ALA A 39 5.34 0.97 -1.77
CA ALA A 39 4.77 -0.36 -1.80
C ALA A 39 4.35 -0.73 -3.22
N VAL A 40 4.40 -2.01 -3.57
CA VAL A 40 3.86 -2.51 -4.84
C VAL A 40 2.57 -3.28 -4.54
N ALA A 41 1.47 -2.85 -5.16
CA ALA A 41 0.20 -3.55 -5.09
C ALA A 41 0.06 -4.47 -6.31
N MET A 42 -0.11 -5.76 -6.05
CA MET A 42 -0.22 -6.80 -7.07
C MET A 42 -1.69 -7.18 -7.33
N PRO A 43 -2.06 -7.49 -8.58
CA PRO A 43 -3.37 -8.08 -8.87
C PRO A 43 -3.55 -9.40 -8.12
N GLY A 44 -4.70 -9.59 -7.47
CA GLY A 44 -4.98 -10.79 -6.67
C GLY A 44 -4.36 -10.81 -5.27
N CYS A 45 -3.46 -9.88 -4.95
CA CYS A 45 -2.89 -9.76 -3.62
C CYS A 45 -3.60 -8.67 -2.81
N PRO A 46 -4.25 -9.01 -1.68
CA PRO A 46 -4.98 -8.03 -0.86
C PRO A 46 -4.08 -7.10 -0.07
N ILE A 47 -2.80 -7.45 0.10
CA ILE A 47 -1.82 -6.70 0.89
C ILE A 47 -0.69 -6.26 -0.04
N PRO A 48 -0.37 -4.95 -0.11
CA PRO A 48 0.75 -4.47 -0.90
C PRO A 48 2.08 -4.80 -0.24
N THR A 49 3.08 -5.14 -1.06
CA THR A 49 4.43 -5.46 -0.60
C THR A 49 5.21 -4.17 -0.36
N LEU A 50 5.70 -3.96 0.86
CA LEU A 50 6.48 -2.78 1.24
C LEU A 50 7.95 -2.94 0.83
N TYR A 51 8.54 -1.84 0.36
CA TYR A 51 9.95 -1.75 0.01
C TYR A 51 10.65 -0.68 0.85
N PRO A 52 11.96 -0.84 1.12
CA PRO A 52 12.71 0.12 1.92
C PRO A 52 12.89 1.46 1.22
N THR A 53 12.99 1.44 -0.12
CA THR A 53 13.19 2.63 -0.95
C THR A 53 12.28 2.60 -2.17
N VAL A 54 12.02 3.78 -2.75
CA VAL A 54 11.29 3.91 -4.02
C VAL A 54 12.02 3.19 -5.15
N ALA A 55 13.35 3.28 -5.19
CA ALA A 55 14.18 2.60 -6.18
C ALA A 55 13.99 1.07 -6.15
N ALA A 56 13.95 0.47 -4.95
CA ALA A 56 13.71 -0.96 -4.80
C ALA A 56 12.31 -1.36 -5.29
N ALA A 57 11.29 -0.55 -4.99
CA ALA A 57 9.93 -0.79 -5.47
C ALA A 57 9.80 -0.65 -6.99
N LEU A 58 10.48 0.33 -7.59
CA LEU A 58 10.53 0.51 -9.05
C LEU A 58 11.25 -0.64 -9.74
N ALA A 59 12.36 -1.11 -9.18
CA ALA A 59 13.07 -2.27 -9.70
C ALA A 59 12.16 -3.51 -9.68
N ALA A 60 11.46 -3.76 -8.58
CA ALA A 60 10.50 -4.85 -8.48
C ALA A 60 9.35 -4.70 -9.49
N LEU A 61 8.80 -3.50 -9.65
CA LEU A 61 7.75 -3.21 -10.62
C LEU A 61 8.19 -3.55 -12.05
N ARG A 62 9.40 -3.12 -12.44
CA ARG A 62 9.95 -3.43 -13.77
C ARG A 62 10.16 -4.93 -13.99
N THR A 63 10.63 -5.65 -12.99
CA THR A 63 10.78 -7.12 -13.06
C THR A 63 9.44 -7.80 -13.29
N LEU A 64 8.39 -7.31 -12.62
CA LEU A 64 7.03 -7.85 -12.77
C LEU A 64 6.40 -7.49 -14.12
N GLU A 65 6.68 -6.30 -14.64
CA GLU A 65 6.26 -5.88 -15.98
C GLU A 65 6.97 -6.70 -17.07
N ALA A 66 8.25 -7.05 -16.87
CA ALA A 66 9.02 -7.87 -17.81
C ALA A 66 8.66 -9.36 -17.79
N ALA A 67 8.06 -9.86 -16.69
CA ALA A 67 7.63 -11.25 -16.55
C ALA A 67 6.24 -11.53 -17.17
N ARG A 68 5.64 -10.53 -17.81
CA ARG A 68 4.30 -10.57 -18.41
C ARG A 68 4.37 -10.73 -19.92
#